data_AF-A0A7K2Y584-F1
#
_entry.id   AF-A0A7K2Y584-F1
#
_cell.length_a   1.000
_cell.length_b   1.000
_cell.length_c   1.000
_cell.angle_alpha   90.00
_cell.angle_beta   90.00
_cell.angle_gamma   90.00
#
_symmetry.space_group_name_H-M   'P 1'
#
loop_
_entity.id
_entity.type
_entity.pdbx_description
1 polymer ?
#
loop_
_entity_poly.entity_id
_entity_poly.type
_entity_poly.pdbx_seq_one_letter_code
_entity_poly.pdbx_strand_id
1 'polypeptide(L)'
;GHATTPRTLTGGGPRLDLARLELFCRAAELLLGETAFTVGADPGHARGRALRHTAARRLATAPHDRPPPDPAHWSGHPQLRHWWTTLTGRLAVPARLEVHRAAPHAHAYRAVVRRTPHEPGPGYGPGPLLGEAVEATPGDAAAFAALAAVTTVTTVRTAAAATPGGAPPPPSGGAAAPLAAAGVPTAAWEDPGWTGGWLADLAGREEALQDTLHRLYGAGPTTTPPAPERDSGLAGLLRSFGFTVLHTPEEAR
;
A
#
# COMPACT_ATOMS: atom_id res chain seq x y z
N GLY A 1 -25.27 12.69 -22.36
CA GLY A 1 -24.07 12.99 -21.55
C GLY A 1 -24.32 12.52 -20.14
N HIS A 2 -23.61 11.47 -19.69
CA HIS A 2 -23.56 11.15 -18.27
C HIS A 2 -22.53 12.08 -17.65
N ALA A 3 -23.00 13.02 -16.80
CA ALA A 3 -22.11 13.81 -15.97
C ALA A 3 -21.36 12.84 -15.05
N THR A 4 -20.10 12.56 -15.37
CA THR A 4 -19.21 11.81 -14.50
C THR A 4 -18.97 12.71 -13.29
N THR A 5 -19.48 12.31 -12.13
CA THR A 5 -19.17 13.00 -10.88
C THR A 5 -17.64 13.06 -10.72
N PRO A 6 -17.08 14.25 -10.40
CA PRO A 6 -15.64 14.38 -10.24
C PRO A 6 -15.17 13.42 -9.16
N ARG A 7 -14.23 12.54 -9.52
CA ARG A 7 -13.66 11.56 -8.60
C ARG A 7 -12.50 12.21 -7.85
N THR A 8 -12.68 12.49 -6.57
CA THR A 8 -11.59 12.96 -5.72
C THR A 8 -10.65 11.80 -5.42
N LEU A 9 -9.37 11.99 -5.74
CA LEU A 9 -8.31 11.04 -5.41
C LEU A 9 -7.42 11.67 -4.32
N THR A 10 -6.97 10.85 -3.36
CA THR A 10 -6.08 11.29 -2.28
C THR A 10 -4.89 10.37 -2.19
N GLY A 11 -3.70 10.95 -2.10
CA GLY A 11 -2.46 10.24 -1.81
C GLY A 11 -2.12 10.32 -0.32
N GLY A 12 -1.62 9.21 0.21
CA GLY A 12 -1.08 9.11 1.57
C GLY A 12 0.37 8.69 1.52
N GLY A 13 1.20 9.25 2.40
CA GLY A 13 2.61 8.92 2.47
C GLY A 13 3.23 9.46 3.76
N PRO A 14 4.34 8.86 4.24
CA PRO A 14 5.01 9.32 5.45
C PRO A 14 5.71 10.68 5.24
N ARG A 15 5.87 11.11 3.98
CA ARG A 15 6.30 12.43 3.54
C ARG A 15 5.41 12.93 2.41
N LEU A 16 5.36 14.26 2.22
CA LEU A 16 4.50 14.91 1.22
C LEU A 16 4.88 14.56 -0.23
N ASP A 17 6.17 14.47 -0.53
CA ASP A 17 6.69 14.05 -1.84
C ASP A 17 6.26 12.62 -2.20
N LEU A 18 6.35 11.69 -1.24
CA LEU A 18 5.89 10.32 -1.42
C LEU A 18 4.37 10.22 -1.57
N ALA A 19 3.60 11.02 -0.81
CA ALA A 19 2.16 11.09 -0.97
C ALA A 19 1.75 11.61 -2.37
N ARG A 20 2.50 12.58 -2.91
CA ARG A 20 2.29 13.10 -4.27
C ARG A 20 2.64 12.07 -5.34
N LEU A 21 3.73 11.33 -5.16
CA LEU A 21 4.11 10.24 -6.06
C LEU A 21 3.07 9.13 -6.08
N GLU A 22 2.59 8.70 -4.90
CA GLU A 22 1.51 7.71 -4.79
C GLU A 22 0.24 8.17 -5.51
N LEU A 23 -0.16 9.43 -5.28
CA LEU A 23 -1.31 10.04 -5.95
C LEU A 23 -1.17 10.02 -7.47
N PHE A 24 0.01 10.40 -7.99
CA PHE A 24 0.28 10.43 -9.42
C PHE A 24 0.23 9.03 -10.03
N CYS A 25 0.95 8.06 -9.45
CA CYS A 25 0.95 6.67 -9.90
C CYS A 25 -0.48 6.11 -9.92
N ARG A 26 -1.26 6.36 -8.87
CA ARG A 26 -2.64 5.89 -8.79
C ARG A 26 -3.55 6.55 -9.83
N ALA A 27 -3.38 7.85 -10.08
CA ALA A 27 -4.13 8.54 -11.13
C ALA A 27 -3.81 7.97 -12.52
N ALA A 28 -2.54 7.68 -12.79
CA ALA A 28 -2.10 7.07 -14.04
C ALA A 28 -2.68 5.66 -14.22
N GLU A 29 -2.64 4.81 -13.19
CA GLU A 29 -3.24 3.47 -13.19
C GLU A 29 -4.75 3.52 -13.48
N LEU A 30 -5.48 4.45 -12.86
CA LEU A 30 -6.92 4.65 -13.10
C LEU A 30 -7.23 5.01 -14.56
N LEU A 31 -6.39 5.85 -15.18
CA LEU A 31 -6.54 6.26 -16.57
C LEU A 31 -6.16 5.16 -17.57
N LEU A 32 -5.25 4.25 -17.19
CA LEU A 32 -4.85 3.10 -18.00
C LEU A 32 -5.81 1.90 -17.89
N GLY A 33 -6.64 1.85 -16.85
CA GLY A 33 -7.52 0.72 -16.55
C GLY A 33 -7.07 0.01 -15.27
N GLU A 34 -7.51 0.57 -14.12
CA GLU A 34 -7.14 0.34 -12.71
C GLU A 34 -6.59 -1.05 -12.29
N THR A 35 -7.05 -2.12 -12.91
CA THR A 35 -6.73 -3.51 -12.54
C THR A 35 -5.66 -4.17 -13.41
N ALA A 36 -5.38 -3.60 -14.59
CA ALA A 36 -4.47 -4.18 -15.58
C ALA A 36 -3.04 -3.61 -15.51
N PHE A 37 -2.83 -2.47 -14.83
CA PHE A 37 -1.55 -1.77 -14.85
C PHE A 37 -1.07 -1.35 -13.47
N THR A 38 0.25 -1.40 -13.27
CA THR A 38 0.93 -0.79 -12.14
C THR A 38 1.94 0.24 -12.66
N VAL A 39 1.91 1.45 -12.10
CA VAL A 39 2.81 2.55 -12.50
C VAL A 39 3.77 2.88 -11.36
N GLY A 40 5.07 2.96 -11.64
CA GLY A 40 6.09 3.39 -10.69
C GLY A 40 7.07 4.38 -11.30
N ALA A 41 7.74 5.15 -10.45
CA ALA A 41 8.75 6.13 -10.87
C ALA A 41 9.99 5.49 -11.51
N ASP A 42 10.28 4.24 -11.17
CA ASP A 42 11.35 3.42 -11.76
C ASP A 42 10.92 1.93 -11.75
N PRO A 43 11.72 1.02 -12.34
CA PRO A 43 11.37 -0.40 -12.37
C PRO A 43 11.25 -1.06 -11.00
N GLY A 44 12.11 -0.70 -10.04
CA GLY A 44 12.10 -1.25 -8.69
C GLY A 44 10.86 -0.82 -7.91
N HIS A 45 10.48 0.45 -8.01
CA HIS A 45 9.27 1.00 -7.42
C HIS A 45 8.02 0.38 -8.05
N ALA A 46 7.94 0.29 -9.39
CA ALA A 46 6.80 -0.32 -10.06
C ALA A 46 6.62 -1.81 -9.67
N ARG A 47 7.73 -2.56 -9.62
CA ARG A 47 7.75 -3.96 -9.17
C ARG A 47 7.32 -4.09 -7.71
N GLY A 48 7.84 -3.25 -6.82
CA GLY A 48 7.51 -3.23 -5.39
C GLY A 48 6.03 -2.95 -5.12
N ARG A 49 5.43 -2.01 -5.85
CA ARG A 49 3.97 -1.74 -5.80
C ARG A 49 3.17 -2.97 -6.24
N ALA A 50 3.51 -3.52 -7.40
CA ALA A 50 2.78 -4.63 -7.99
C ALA A 50 2.79 -5.87 -7.11
N LEU A 51 3.95 -6.22 -6.55
CA LEU A 51 4.09 -7.38 -5.67
C LEU A 51 3.27 -7.23 -4.39
N ARG A 52 3.25 -6.03 -3.78
CA ARG A 52 2.40 -5.74 -2.62
C ARG A 52 0.92 -5.84 -2.97
N HIS A 53 0.50 -5.33 -4.13
CA HIS A 53 -0.87 -5.44 -4.61
C HIS A 53 -1.31 -6.90 -4.80
N THR A 54 -0.51 -7.70 -5.51
CA THR A 54 -0.76 -9.13 -5.70
C THR A 54 -0.79 -9.89 -4.37
N ALA A 55 0.18 -9.63 -3.49
CA ALA A 55 0.25 -10.27 -2.18
C ALA A 55 -0.98 -9.94 -1.31
N ALA A 56 -1.41 -8.68 -1.28
CA ALA A 56 -2.61 -8.27 -0.53
C ALA A 56 -3.86 -9.02 -1.02
N ARG A 57 -4.07 -9.11 -2.34
CA ARG A 57 -5.19 -9.85 -2.94
C ARG A 57 -5.17 -11.33 -2.57
N ARG A 58 -4.03 -12.01 -2.76
CA ARG A 58 -3.90 -13.45 -2.49
C ARG A 58 -4.07 -13.75 -1.00
N LEU A 59 -3.54 -12.90 -0.13
CA LEU A 59 -3.66 -13.05 1.33
C LEU A 59 -5.05 -12.70 1.86
N ALA A 60 -5.82 -11.84 1.19
CA ALA A 60 -7.20 -11.57 1.57
C ALA A 60 -8.12 -12.79 1.33
N THR A 61 -7.78 -13.67 0.39
CA THR A 61 -8.54 -14.89 0.07
C THR A 61 -8.01 -16.14 0.76
N ALA A 62 -6.82 -16.08 1.38
CA ALA A 62 -6.21 -17.23 2.01
C ALA A 62 -6.89 -17.54 3.37
N PRO A 63 -7.08 -18.83 3.72
CA PRO A 63 -7.53 -19.22 5.05
C PRO A 63 -6.64 -18.62 6.15
N HIS A 64 -7.25 -18.03 7.18
CA HIS A 64 -6.56 -17.47 8.34
C HIS A 64 -6.19 -18.56 9.37
N ASP A 65 -5.72 -19.71 8.92
CA ASP A 65 -5.43 -20.87 9.79
C ASP A 65 -4.10 -20.74 10.54
N ARG A 66 -3.48 -19.57 10.46
CA ARG A 66 -2.14 -19.32 11.00
C ARG A 66 -2.23 -18.48 12.27
N PRO A 67 -1.45 -18.81 13.31
CA PRO A 67 -1.41 -18.00 14.51
C PRO A 67 -0.92 -16.58 14.15
N PRO A 68 -1.55 -15.53 14.70
CA PRO A 68 -1.09 -14.17 14.49
C PRO A 68 0.34 -14.01 15.03
N PRO A 69 1.16 -13.12 14.42
CA PRO A 69 2.46 -12.79 14.96
C PRO A 69 2.32 -12.14 16.34
N ASP A 70 3.27 -12.44 17.23
CA ASP A 70 3.31 -11.87 18.58
C ASP A 70 3.18 -10.33 18.54
N PRO A 71 2.18 -9.75 19.22
CA PRO A 71 2.02 -8.30 19.36
C PRO A 71 3.26 -7.56 19.84
N ALA A 72 4.13 -8.19 20.63
CA ALA A 72 5.37 -7.59 21.10
C ALA A 72 6.29 -7.16 19.94
N HIS A 73 6.22 -7.83 18.79
CA HIS A 73 7.06 -7.53 17.62
C HIS A 73 6.58 -6.36 16.75
N TRP A 74 5.39 -5.82 16.99
CA TRP A 74 4.85 -4.74 16.14
C TRP A 74 4.15 -3.61 16.90
N SER A 75 3.52 -3.87 18.05
CA SER A 75 2.80 -2.85 18.82
C SER A 75 3.70 -1.72 19.36
N GLY A 76 5.00 -2.01 19.53
CA GLY A 76 6.01 -1.04 19.94
C GLY A 76 6.52 -0.13 18.82
N HIS A 77 6.19 -0.41 17.55
CA HIS A 77 6.78 0.29 16.42
C HIS A 77 6.47 1.80 16.45
N PRO A 78 7.48 2.70 16.45
CA PRO A 78 7.26 4.13 16.64
C PRO A 78 6.29 4.75 15.62
N GLN A 79 6.44 4.39 14.34
CA GLN A 79 5.59 4.90 13.27
C GLN A 79 4.16 4.38 13.38
N LEU A 80 3.99 3.13 13.82
CA LEU A 80 2.66 2.61 14.11
C LEU A 80 2.01 3.41 15.23
N ARG A 81 2.72 3.65 16.34
CA ARG A 81 2.20 4.43 17.47
C ARG A 81 1.75 5.81 17.00
N HIS A 82 2.55 6.49 16.20
CA HIS A 82 2.20 7.79 15.64
C HIS A 82 0.89 7.77 14.83
N TRP A 83 0.78 6.89 13.85
CA TRP A 83 -0.41 6.81 12.98
C TRP A 83 -1.63 6.25 13.70
N TRP A 84 -1.44 5.29 14.60
CA TRP A 84 -2.53 4.71 15.40
C TRP A 84 -3.10 5.73 16.39
N THR A 85 -2.26 6.49 17.10
CA THR A 85 -2.70 7.59 17.97
C THR A 85 -3.40 8.68 17.16
N THR A 86 -2.94 8.95 15.94
CA THR A 86 -3.64 9.89 15.05
C THR A 86 -5.03 9.37 14.67
N LEU A 87 -5.16 8.10 14.27
CA LEU A 87 -6.44 7.49 13.91
C LEU A 87 -7.44 7.42 15.08
N THR A 88 -7.00 6.86 16.20
CA THR A 88 -7.88 6.53 17.32
C THR A 88 -8.06 7.68 18.30
N GLY A 89 -7.01 8.47 18.54
CA GLY A 89 -7.05 9.62 19.44
C GLY A 89 -7.49 10.90 18.73
N ARG A 90 -6.73 11.34 17.71
CA ARG A 90 -6.98 12.65 17.07
C ARG A 90 -8.19 12.65 16.15
N LEU A 91 -8.36 11.57 15.37
CA LEU A 91 -9.49 11.40 14.48
C LEU A 91 -10.65 10.67 15.15
N ALA A 92 -10.51 10.19 16.39
CA ALA A 92 -11.57 9.52 17.15
C ALA A 92 -12.27 8.38 16.38
N VAL A 93 -11.52 7.63 15.55
CA VAL A 93 -12.07 6.48 14.80
C VAL A 93 -11.77 5.20 15.56
N PRO A 94 -12.78 4.53 16.16
CA PRO A 94 -12.58 3.22 16.75
C PRO A 94 -12.27 2.21 15.65
N ALA A 95 -11.11 1.57 15.75
CA ALA A 95 -10.59 0.64 14.76
C ALA A 95 -9.92 -0.56 15.41
N ARG A 96 -9.79 -1.64 14.64
CA ARG A 96 -9.00 -2.83 14.98
C ARG A 96 -7.89 -2.97 13.95
N LEU A 97 -6.71 -3.39 14.42
CA LEU A 97 -5.55 -3.70 13.62
C LEU A 97 -5.24 -5.18 13.77
N GLU A 98 -5.14 -5.87 12.63
CA GLU A 98 -4.74 -7.26 12.55
C GLU A 98 -3.49 -7.37 11.70
N VAL A 99 -2.56 -8.24 12.11
CA VAL A 99 -1.33 -8.51 11.36
C VAL A 99 -1.27 -10.00 11.09
N HIS A 100 -0.95 -10.37 9.85
CA HIS A 100 -0.99 -11.73 9.34
C HIS A 100 0.34 -12.07 8.66
N ARG A 101 0.90 -13.24 8.93
CA ARG A 101 2.12 -13.71 8.27
C ARG A 101 1.80 -14.34 6.91
N ALA A 102 2.55 -13.95 5.87
CA ALA A 102 2.35 -14.41 4.50
C ALA A 102 2.58 -15.92 4.30
N ALA A 103 3.63 -16.47 4.90
CA ALA A 103 3.95 -17.90 4.92
C ALA A 103 4.85 -18.24 6.12
N PRO A 104 4.91 -19.51 6.57
CA PRO A 104 5.86 -19.93 7.58
C PRO A 104 7.29 -19.51 7.20
N HIS A 105 8.01 -18.89 8.14
CA HIS A 105 9.38 -18.39 7.96
C HIS A 105 9.59 -17.29 6.89
N ALA A 106 8.54 -16.82 6.21
CA ALA A 106 8.65 -15.70 5.29
C ALA A 106 8.70 -14.36 6.02
N HIS A 107 9.62 -13.49 5.56
CA HIS A 107 9.68 -12.08 5.91
C HIS A 107 8.72 -11.27 5.04
N ALA A 108 7.43 -11.56 5.19
CA ALA A 108 6.34 -10.83 4.55
C ALA A 108 5.10 -10.90 5.45
N TYR A 109 4.54 -9.73 5.73
CA TYR A 109 3.43 -9.58 6.67
C TYR A 109 2.39 -8.65 6.04
N ARG A 110 1.12 -9.03 6.17
CA ARG A 110 -0.02 -8.20 5.78
C ARG A 110 -0.66 -7.64 7.04
N ALA A 111 -0.83 -6.33 7.08
CA ALA A 111 -1.58 -5.67 8.14
C ALA A 111 -2.88 -5.08 7.58
N VAL A 112 -3.93 -5.12 8.40
CA VAL A 112 -5.28 -4.70 8.02
C VAL A 112 -5.86 -3.88 9.16
N VAL A 113 -6.29 -2.66 8.85
CA VAL A 113 -7.03 -1.81 9.78
C VAL A 113 -8.49 -1.75 9.35
N ARG A 114 -9.39 -2.15 10.23
CA ARG A 114 -10.85 -2.11 10.01
C ARG A 114 -11.51 -1.23 11.04
N ARG A 115 -12.59 -0.54 10.65
CA ARG A 115 -13.43 0.16 11.63
C ARG A 115 -14.07 -0.88 12.55
N THR A 116 -14.12 -0.60 13.84
CA THR A 116 -14.86 -1.44 14.79
C THR A 116 -16.37 -1.26 14.52
N PRO A 117 -17.15 -2.34 14.36
CA PRO A 117 -18.61 -2.25 14.25
C PRO A 117 -19.19 -1.53 15.47
N HIS A 118 -20.24 -0.73 15.26
CA HIS A 118 -20.90 0.01 16.35
C HIS A 118 -21.63 -0.93 17.32
N GLU A 119 -22.15 -2.06 16.82
CA GLU A 119 -22.79 -3.11 17.62
C GLU A 119 -22.17 -4.48 17.31
N PRO A 120 -21.62 -5.18 18.31
CA PRO A 120 -21.23 -6.57 18.16
C PRO A 120 -22.47 -7.47 18.29
N GLY A 121 -22.85 -8.15 17.22
CA GLY A 121 -23.95 -9.13 17.23
C GLY A 121 -23.73 -10.25 16.22
N PRO A 122 -24.27 -11.47 16.47
CA PRO A 122 -24.21 -12.57 15.51
C PRO A 122 -24.92 -12.15 14.21
N GLY A 123 -24.16 -12.04 13.11
CA GLY A 123 -24.66 -11.58 11.81
C GLY A 123 -23.97 -10.33 11.26
N TYR A 124 -23.23 -9.59 12.09
CA TYR A 124 -22.43 -8.45 11.61
C TYR A 124 -21.07 -8.94 11.11
N GLY A 125 -20.84 -8.76 9.79
CA GLY A 125 -19.56 -9.04 9.17
C GLY A 125 -18.43 -8.13 9.68
N PRO A 126 -17.18 -8.39 9.26
CA PRO A 126 -16.05 -7.52 9.61
C PRO A 126 -16.34 -6.09 9.18
N GLY A 127 -16.00 -5.12 10.04
CA GLY A 127 -16.19 -3.72 9.72
C GLY A 127 -15.41 -3.27 8.47
N PRO A 128 -15.76 -2.10 7.90
CA PRO A 128 -15.18 -1.64 6.65
C PRO A 128 -13.67 -1.50 6.76
N LEU A 129 -12.97 -1.92 5.70
CA LEU A 129 -11.53 -1.76 5.55
C LEU A 129 -11.19 -0.26 5.52
N LEU A 130 -10.28 0.16 6.39
CA LEU A 130 -9.78 1.53 6.42
C LEU A 130 -8.38 1.62 5.80
N GLY A 131 -7.54 0.60 6.01
CA GLY A 131 -6.18 0.56 5.49
C GLY A 131 -5.63 -0.85 5.43
N GLU A 132 -4.70 -1.07 4.52
CA GLU A 132 -4.03 -2.33 4.28
C GLU A 132 -2.59 -2.06 3.85
N ALA A 133 -1.66 -2.92 4.25
CA ALA A 133 -0.27 -2.87 3.80
C ALA A 133 0.40 -4.24 3.83
N VAL A 134 1.44 -4.41 3.02
CA VAL A 134 2.28 -5.61 2.98
C VAL A 134 3.75 -5.22 3.08
N GLU A 135 4.46 -5.68 4.12
CA GLU A 135 5.86 -5.31 4.36
C GLU A 135 6.72 -6.45 4.92
N ALA A 136 8.03 -6.24 4.94
CA ALA A 136 9.04 -7.19 5.39
C ALA A 136 8.98 -7.52 6.90
N THR A 137 8.49 -6.58 7.70
CA THR A 137 8.34 -6.73 9.15
C THR A 137 6.88 -6.49 9.56
N PRO A 138 6.41 -7.07 10.69
CA PRO A 138 5.04 -6.86 11.13
C PRO A 138 4.82 -5.40 11.59
N GLY A 139 5.84 -4.74 12.13
CA GLY A 139 5.80 -3.33 12.54
C GLY A 139 5.64 -2.37 11.36
N ASP A 140 6.40 -2.59 10.28
CA ASP A 140 6.30 -1.79 9.05
C ASP A 140 4.91 -1.95 8.41
N ALA A 141 4.43 -3.19 8.30
CA ALA A 141 3.11 -3.48 7.75
C ALA A 141 2.03 -2.75 8.56
N ALA A 142 2.08 -2.88 9.89
CA ALA A 142 1.15 -2.20 10.78
C ALA A 142 1.20 -0.67 10.65
N ALA A 143 2.40 -0.09 10.54
CA ALA A 143 2.58 1.35 10.40
C ALA A 143 1.98 1.88 9.08
N PHE A 144 2.24 1.22 7.95
CA PHE A 144 1.65 1.62 6.66
C PHE A 144 0.14 1.39 6.60
N ALA A 145 -0.37 0.31 7.20
CA ALA A 145 -1.82 0.08 7.26
C ALA A 145 -2.54 1.15 8.11
N ALA A 146 -1.91 1.59 9.22
CA ALA A 146 -2.43 2.69 10.03
C ALA A 146 -2.36 4.04 9.30
N LEU A 147 -1.27 4.33 8.58
CA LEU A 147 -1.14 5.51 7.72
C LEU A 147 -2.23 5.53 6.64
N ALA A 148 -2.42 4.41 5.93
CA ALA A 148 -3.48 4.25 4.93
C ALA A 148 -4.86 4.52 5.53
N ALA A 149 -5.13 4.01 6.74
CA ALA A 149 -6.39 4.27 7.44
C ALA A 149 -6.60 5.76 7.77
N VAL A 150 -5.55 6.47 8.21
CA VAL A 150 -5.60 7.92 8.44
C VAL A 150 -5.92 8.65 7.13
N THR A 151 -5.28 8.28 6.02
CA THR A 151 -5.53 8.87 4.70
C THR A 151 -6.99 8.66 4.30
N THR A 152 -7.48 7.42 4.33
CA THR A 152 -8.87 7.07 4.00
C THR A 152 -9.88 7.88 4.81
N VAL A 153 -9.70 7.94 6.13
CA VAL A 153 -10.61 8.68 7.02
C VAL A 153 -10.59 10.18 6.73
N THR A 154 -9.41 10.73 6.45
CA THR A 154 -9.26 12.16 6.12
C THR A 154 -9.94 12.47 4.79
N THR A 155 -9.73 11.65 3.76
CA THR A 155 -10.41 11.78 2.47
C THR A 155 -11.93 11.79 2.63
N VAL A 156 -12.47 10.82 3.37
CA VAL A 156 -13.94 10.71 3.57
C VAL A 156 -14.50 11.94 4.28
N ARG A 157 -13.78 12.52 5.25
CA ARG A 157 -14.23 13.76 5.93
C ARG A 157 -14.15 14.99 5.04
N THR A 158 -13.12 15.10 4.21
CA THR A 158 -12.94 16.27 3.36
C THR A 158 -13.80 16.22 2.10
N ALA A 159 -14.14 15.02 1.61
CA ALA A 159 -14.91 14.80 0.39
C ALA A 159 -16.43 14.87 0.62
N ALA A 160 -16.89 15.72 1.55
CA ALA A 160 -18.31 15.94 1.83
C ALA A 160 -19.12 16.02 0.53
N ALA A 161 -19.99 15.02 0.29
CA ALA A 161 -20.91 14.83 -0.85
C ALA A 161 -20.56 13.83 -1.99
N ALA A 162 -19.55 12.96 -1.87
CA ALA A 162 -19.38 11.83 -2.82
C ALA A 162 -19.86 10.48 -2.26
N THR A 163 -20.62 9.74 -3.07
CA THR A 163 -21.28 8.46 -2.73
C THR A 163 -20.29 7.41 -2.20
N PRO A 164 -20.63 6.69 -1.11
CA PRO A 164 -19.83 5.55 -0.66
C PRO A 164 -19.96 4.42 -1.69
N GLY A 165 -18.90 4.16 -2.45
CA GLY A 165 -18.87 3.07 -3.44
C GLY A 165 -17.52 2.87 -4.13
N GLY A 166 -16.45 3.52 -3.66
CA GLY A 166 -15.12 3.33 -4.22
C GLY A 166 -14.58 1.93 -3.91
N ALA A 167 -13.87 1.34 -4.87
CA ALA A 167 -13.02 0.18 -4.62
C ALA A 167 -12.13 0.44 -3.39
N PRO A 168 -11.83 -0.58 -2.57
CA PRO A 168 -10.93 -0.43 -1.43
C PRO A 168 -9.61 0.19 -1.90
N PRO A 169 -9.01 1.09 -1.09
CA PRO A 169 -7.74 1.70 -1.45
C PRO A 169 -6.70 0.60 -1.70
N PRO A 170 -5.82 0.74 -2.71
CA PRO A 170 -4.73 -0.22 -2.89
C PRO A 170 -3.89 -0.29 -1.61
N PRO A 171 -3.23 -1.43 -1.35
CA PRO A 171 -2.37 -1.54 -0.18
C PRO A 171 -1.28 -0.48 -0.22
N SER A 172 -1.12 0.24 0.88
CA SER A 172 -0.01 1.19 1.05
C SER A 172 1.28 0.42 1.38
N GLY A 173 2.42 1.04 1.14
CA GLY A 173 3.70 0.42 1.50
C GLY A 173 4.92 1.26 1.19
N GLY A 174 6.07 0.70 1.55
CA GLY A 174 7.41 1.28 1.42
C GLY A 174 8.06 1.13 0.05
N ALA A 175 7.30 0.84 -1.01
CA ALA A 175 7.87 0.62 -2.35
C ALA A 175 8.66 1.83 -2.89
N ALA A 176 8.36 3.04 -2.41
CA ALA A 176 9.08 4.26 -2.75
C ALA A 176 10.22 4.60 -1.75
N ALA A 177 10.49 3.76 -0.76
CA ALA A 177 11.55 3.99 0.23
C ALA A 177 12.96 4.06 -0.41
N PRO A 178 13.33 3.20 -1.37
CA PRO A 178 14.61 3.33 -2.08
C PRO A 178 14.77 4.70 -2.77
N LEU A 179 13.71 5.23 -3.37
CA LEU A 179 13.71 6.56 -3.98
C LEU A 179 13.91 7.67 -2.94
N ALA A 180 13.29 7.53 -1.76
CA ALA A 180 13.38 8.50 -0.68
C ALA A 180 14.76 8.52 0.00
N ALA A 181 15.42 7.37 0.06
CA ALA A 181 16.74 7.20 0.66
C ALA A 181 17.89 7.47 -0.34
N ALA A 182 17.62 7.42 -1.65
CA ALA A 182 18.64 7.63 -2.68
C ALA A 182 19.34 8.99 -2.54
N GLY A 183 20.65 8.95 -2.28
CA GLY A 183 21.48 10.14 -2.15
C GLY A 183 21.21 10.99 -0.91
N VAL A 184 20.40 10.51 0.04
CA VAL A 184 20.08 11.21 1.29
C VAL A 184 20.82 10.51 2.43
N PRO A 185 21.87 11.12 3.00
CA PRO A 185 22.52 10.54 4.17
C PRO A 185 21.56 10.61 5.36
N THR A 186 21.27 9.46 5.96
CA THR A 186 20.63 9.41 7.27
C THR A 186 21.64 9.78 8.35
N ALA A 187 21.26 10.66 9.27
CA ALA A 187 22.12 10.96 10.40
C ALA A 187 22.22 9.72 11.31
N ALA A 188 23.40 9.46 11.88
CA ALA A 188 23.65 8.25 12.69
C ALA A 188 22.76 8.12 13.95
N TRP A 189 22.11 9.20 14.37
CA TRP A 189 21.18 9.23 15.51
C TRP A 189 19.72 8.99 15.10
N GLU A 190 19.41 8.98 13.79
CA GLU A 190 18.05 8.72 13.31
C GLU A 190 17.71 7.23 13.45
N ASP A 191 16.95 6.93 14.50
CA ASP A 191 16.34 5.62 14.70
C ASP A 191 15.03 5.46 13.88
N PRO A 192 14.37 4.27 13.90
CA PRO A 192 13.10 4.06 13.19
C PRO A 192 11.91 4.95 13.64
N GLY A 193 12.08 5.72 14.72
CA GLY A 193 11.16 6.79 15.12
C GLY A 193 11.20 8.00 14.21
N TRP A 194 12.33 8.24 13.55
CA TRP A 194 12.49 9.29 12.56
C TRP A 194 12.10 8.78 11.18
N THR A 195 11.32 9.59 10.45
CA THR A 195 10.86 9.18 9.11
C THR A 195 12.01 8.93 8.14
N GLY A 196 13.13 9.68 8.25
CA GLY A 196 14.34 9.45 7.46
C GLY A 196 14.98 8.10 7.75
N GLY A 197 15.37 7.86 9.00
CA GLY A 197 15.85 6.56 9.51
C GLY A 197 14.95 5.38 9.11
N TRP A 198 13.64 5.51 9.32
CA TRP A 198 12.68 4.46 8.94
C TRP A 198 12.65 4.16 7.43
N LEU A 199 12.68 5.19 6.59
CA LEU A 199 12.70 5.02 5.13
C LEU A 199 14.03 4.43 4.63
N ALA A 200 15.17 4.76 5.25
CA ALA A 200 16.44 4.13 4.93
C ALA A 200 16.45 2.64 5.29
N ASP A 201 15.91 2.29 6.46
CA ASP A 201 15.74 0.91 6.91
C ASP A 201 14.82 0.10 5.97
N LEU A 202 13.73 0.70 5.51
CA LEU A 202 12.83 0.10 4.52
C LEU A 202 13.55 -0.11 3.18
N ALA A 203 14.31 0.89 2.72
CA ALA A 203 15.08 0.80 1.48
C ALA A 203 16.06 -0.38 1.50
N GLY A 204 16.75 -0.60 2.63
CA GLY A 204 17.67 -1.73 2.81
C GLY A 204 17.01 -3.11 2.82
N ARG A 205 15.69 -3.19 3.02
CA ARG A 205 14.91 -4.44 3.03
C ARG A 205 14.11 -4.69 1.76
N GLU A 206 14.01 -3.71 0.86
CA GLU A 206 13.07 -3.74 -0.26
C GLU A 206 13.35 -4.90 -1.22
N GLU A 207 14.62 -5.12 -1.61
CA GLU A 207 14.99 -6.20 -2.53
C GLU A 207 14.60 -7.58 -1.98
N ALA A 208 14.98 -7.86 -0.72
CA ALA A 208 14.66 -9.13 -0.06
C ALA A 208 13.15 -9.35 0.11
N LEU A 209 12.38 -8.28 0.35
CA LEU A 209 10.92 -8.35 0.37
C LEU A 209 10.36 -8.66 -1.02
N GLN A 210 10.81 -7.94 -2.07
CA GLN A 210 10.35 -8.20 -3.43
C GLN A 210 10.61 -9.64 -3.86
N ASP A 211 11.79 -10.18 -3.54
CA ASP A 211 12.12 -11.57 -3.81
C ASP A 211 11.24 -12.55 -3.02
N THR A 212 10.96 -12.24 -1.75
CA THR A 212 10.06 -13.04 -0.92
C THR A 212 8.64 -13.06 -1.48
N LEU A 213 8.10 -11.90 -1.85
CA LEU A 213 6.76 -11.79 -2.43
C LEU A 213 6.69 -12.47 -3.81
N HIS A 214 7.74 -12.33 -4.62
CA HIS A 214 7.82 -12.99 -5.91
C HIS A 214 7.83 -14.52 -5.79
N ARG A 215 8.62 -15.07 -4.86
CA ARG A 215 8.63 -16.53 -4.60
C ARG A 215 7.29 -17.05 -4.11
N LEU A 216 6.58 -16.29 -3.26
CA LEU A 216 5.32 -16.72 -2.67
C LEU A 216 4.13 -16.60 -3.63
N TYR A 217 4.13 -15.59 -4.50
CA TYR A 217 2.93 -15.20 -5.25
C TYR A 217 3.17 -14.96 -6.75
N GLY A 218 4.29 -15.41 -7.32
CA GLY A 218 4.57 -15.29 -8.75
C GLY A 218 3.42 -15.83 -9.64
N ALA A 219 3.26 -15.45 -10.91
CA ALA A 219 4.01 -14.50 -11.73
C ALA A 219 3.70 -13.05 -11.33
N GLY A 220 4.75 -12.25 -11.12
CA GLY A 220 4.59 -10.79 -11.06
C GLY A 220 4.09 -10.25 -12.40
N PRO A 221 3.66 -8.98 -12.48
CA PRO A 221 3.35 -8.35 -13.76
C PRO A 221 4.42 -8.68 -14.79
N THR A 222 3.98 -9.04 -15.99
CA THR A 222 4.88 -9.30 -17.09
C THR A 222 5.69 -8.02 -17.34
N THR A 223 7.00 -8.08 -17.08
CA THR A 223 7.94 -6.98 -17.36
C THR A 223 8.19 -6.81 -18.85
N THR A 224 7.73 -7.76 -19.68
CA THR A 224 7.82 -7.68 -21.13
C THR A 224 7.01 -6.48 -21.60
N PRO A 225 7.67 -5.44 -22.15
CA PRO A 225 6.96 -4.37 -22.82
C PRO A 225 6.11 -4.99 -23.94
N PRO A 226 4.85 -4.58 -24.16
CA PRO A 226 4.22 -4.87 -25.43
C PRO A 226 5.16 -4.42 -26.56
N ALA A 227 5.22 -5.20 -27.65
CA ALA A 227 6.07 -4.90 -28.79
C ALA A 227 5.89 -3.42 -29.22
N PRO A 228 6.94 -2.74 -29.70
CA PRO A 228 6.89 -1.32 -30.03
C PRO A 228 6.11 -1.11 -31.33
N GLU A 229 4.80 -1.36 -31.30
CA GLU A 229 3.91 -0.46 -32.00
C GLU A 229 4.07 0.89 -31.32
N ARG A 230 4.13 1.98 -32.10
CA ARG A 230 4.25 3.33 -31.55
C ARG A 230 3.05 3.59 -30.63
N ASP A 231 3.25 3.29 -29.35
CA ASP A 231 2.23 3.37 -28.31
C ASP A 231 2.06 4.86 -27.99
N SER A 232 1.30 5.57 -28.83
CA SER A 232 0.98 7.00 -28.66
C SER A 232 -0.02 7.22 -27.52
N GLY A 233 -0.44 6.15 -26.83
CA GLY A 233 -1.29 6.18 -25.66
C GLY A 233 -0.56 6.62 -24.39
N LEU A 234 -1.33 6.77 -23.31
CA LEU A 234 -0.85 7.21 -22.01
C LEU A 234 0.35 6.39 -21.50
N ALA A 235 0.40 5.09 -21.77
CA ALA A 235 1.51 4.22 -21.35
C ALA A 235 2.84 4.63 -22.01
N GLY A 236 2.84 4.96 -23.30
CA GLY A 236 4.03 5.46 -24.00
C GLY A 236 4.46 6.85 -23.49
N LEU A 237 3.50 7.74 -23.23
CA LEU A 237 3.79 9.04 -22.62
C LEU A 237 4.45 8.90 -21.25
N LEU A 238 3.90 8.08 -20.36
CA LEU A 238 4.48 7.82 -19.03
C LEU A 238 5.92 7.29 -19.14
N ARG A 239 6.16 6.34 -20.03
CA ARG A 239 7.52 5.83 -20.30
C ARG A 239 8.47 6.92 -20.81
N SER A 240 7.99 7.85 -21.65
CA SER A 240 8.81 8.98 -22.14
C SER A 240 9.19 9.97 -21.03
N PHE A 241 8.39 10.06 -19.96
CA PHE A 241 8.68 10.84 -18.76
C PHE A 241 9.47 10.05 -17.70
N GLY A 242 9.95 8.84 -18.01
CA GLY A 242 10.78 8.03 -17.13
C GLY A 242 10.01 7.09 -16.19
N PHE A 243 8.68 7.07 -16.23
CA PHE A 243 7.89 6.13 -15.44
C PHE A 243 7.97 4.72 -16.01
N THR A 244 7.92 3.72 -15.13
CA THR A 244 7.73 2.32 -15.50
C THR A 244 6.26 1.96 -15.42
N VAL A 245 5.74 1.39 -16.51
CA VAL A 245 4.36 0.89 -16.61
C VAL A 245 4.41 -0.63 -16.81
N LEU A 246 3.92 -1.36 -15.82
CA LEU A 246 3.87 -2.82 -15.82
C LEU A 246 2.46 -3.30 -16.11
N HIS A 247 2.31 -4.35 -16.92
CA HIS A 247 1.03 -5.00 -17.16
C HIS A 247 0.83 -6.15 -16.16
N THR A 248 -0.18 -6.03 -15.33
CA THR A 248 -0.64 -7.02 -14.35
C THR A 248 -1.91 -7.66 -14.92
N PRO A 249 -1.83 -8.75 -15.70
CA PRO A 249 -3.04 -9.41 -16.16
C PRO A 249 -3.82 -9.92 -14.93
N GLU A 250 -5.14 -9.70 -14.90
CA GLU A 250 -5.99 -10.58 -14.11
C GLU A 250 -5.90 -11.97 -14.74
N GLU A 251 -5.53 -12.99 -13.96
CA GLU A 251 -5.80 -14.37 -14.36
C GLU A 251 -7.30 -14.48 -14.63
N ALA A 252 -7.65 -14.90 -15.85
CA ALA A 252 -9.03 -15.22 -16.21
C ALA A 252 -9.55 -16.25 -15.20
N ARG A 253 -10.65 -15.91 -14.53
CA ARG A 253 -11.36 -16.81 -13.61
C ARG A 253 -11.91 -18.03 -14.32
#